data_AF-A0A2A8SB09-F1
#
_entry.id   AF-A0A2A8SB09-F1
#
_cell.length_a   1.000
_cell.length_b   1.000
_cell.length_c   1.000
_cell.angle_alpha   90.00
_cell.angle_beta   90.00
_cell.angle_gamma   90.00
#
_symmetry.space_group_name_H-M   'P 1'
#
loop_
_entity.id
_entity.type
_entity.pdbx_description
1 polymer ?
#
loop_
_entity_poly.entity_id
_entity_poly.type
_entity_poly.pdbx_seq_one_letter_code
_entity_poly.pdbx_strand_id
1 'polypeptide(L)'
;MNKFVLLYIFGIILANYSQILLKKATLAVYDKKWKEYVNRYVIIGYSLFVINAGLNVIAMKGVPLKQAPVLESLSYVVILIFSWYFLGEKITKRKVIGNIIIIIGIAVFCMQ
;
A
#
# COMPACT_ATOMS: atom_id res chain seq x y z
N MET A 1 -14.45 -8.70 18.19
CA MET A 1 -14.33 -8.83 16.73
C MET A 1 -13.93 -7.51 16.05
N ASN A 2 -12.94 -6.76 16.57
CA ASN A 2 -12.58 -5.45 15.98
C ASN A 2 -11.10 -5.05 16.07
N LYS A 3 -10.32 -5.55 17.02
CA LYS A 3 -8.91 -5.13 17.18
C LYS A 3 -8.00 -5.58 16.02
N PHE A 4 -8.17 -6.80 15.53
CA PHE A 4 -7.35 -7.35 14.44
C PHE A 4 -7.64 -6.70 13.08
N VAL A 5 -8.91 -6.40 12.78
CA VAL A 5 -9.30 -5.68 11.57
C VAL A 5 -8.73 -4.26 11.58
N LEU A 6 -8.81 -3.56 12.71
CA LEU A 6 -8.25 -2.22 12.86
C LEU A 6 -6.71 -2.22 12.73
N LEU A 7 -6.05 -3.24 13.29
CA LEU A 7 -4.61 -3.48 13.10
C LEU A 7 -4.26 -3.75 11.63
N TYR A 8 -5.08 -4.50 10.91
CA TYR A 8 -4.89 -4.78 9.49
C TYR A 8 -5.05 -3.53 8.62
N ILE A 9 -6.08 -2.72 8.88
CA ILE A 9 -6.27 -1.42 8.22
C ILE A 9 -5.08 -0.50 8.49
N PHE A 10 -4.60 -0.46 9.74
CA PHE A 10 -3.45 0.35 10.10
C PHE A 10 -2.18 -0.13 9.37
N GLY A 11 -1.98 -1.44 9.26
CA GLY A 11 -0.94 -2.05 8.44
C GLY A 11 -1.05 -1.62 6.97
N ILE A 12 -2.22 -1.75 6.37
CA ILE A 12 -2.47 -1.31 4.98
C ILE A 12 -2.06 0.15 4.78
N ILE A 13 -2.44 1.06 5.68
CA ILE A 13 -2.05 2.48 5.57
C ILE A 13 -0.53 2.63 5.64
N LEU A 14 0.13 1.94 6.57
CA LEU A 14 1.59 1.90 6.72
C LEU A 14 2.29 1.36 5.45
N ALA A 15 1.74 0.30 4.87
CA ALA A 15 2.22 -0.33 3.65
C ALA A 15 2.18 0.67 2.48
N ASN A 16 1.03 1.32 2.30
CA ASN A 16 0.81 2.31 1.25
C ASN A 16 1.73 3.52 1.43
N TYR A 17 1.90 3.98 2.67
CA TYR A 17 2.82 5.07 2.98
C TYR A 17 4.26 4.70 2.61
N SER A 18 4.72 3.51 3.01
CA SER A 18 6.02 2.96 2.62
C SER A 18 6.23 2.92 1.11
N GLN A 19 5.25 2.36 0.38
CA GLN A 19 5.34 2.25 -1.08
C GLN A 19 5.44 3.60 -1.78
N ILE A 20 4.73 4.60 -1.29
CA ILE A 20 4.74 5.95 -1.87
C ILE A 20 6.05 6.67 -1.57
N LEU A 21 6.61 6.46 -0.38
CA LEU A 21 7.89 7.01 0.01
C LEU A 21 9.04 6.42 -0.85
N LEU A 22 8.99 5.11 -1.12
CA LEU A 22 9.89 4.42 -2.06
C LEU A 22 9.72 4.94 -3.49
N LYS A 23 8.49 5.11 -3.98
CA LYS A 23 8.20 5.66 -5.31
C LYS A 23 8.71 7.10 -5.47
N LYS A 24 8.58 7.90 -4.41
CA LYS A 24 9.11 9.26 -4.35
C LYS A 24 10.65 9.27 -4.33
N ALA A 25 11.27 8.33 -3.63
CA ALA A 25 12.73 8.19 -3.64
C ALA A 25 13.29 7.88 -5.03
N THR A 26 12.59 7.07 -5.84
CA THR A 26 13.04 6.75 -7.22
C THR A 26 12.84 7.89 -8.24
N LEU A 27 11.94 8.85 -7.95
CA LEU A 27 11.72 10.01 -8.83
C LEU A 27 12.77 11.11 -8.64
N ALA A 28 13.46 11.12 -7.51
CA ALA A 28 14.61 11.98 -7.32
C ALA A 28 15.79 11.38 -8.08
N VAL A 29 16.17 11.99 -9.22
CA VAL A 29 17.32 11.58 -10.02
C VAL A 29 18.59 11.80 -9.21
N TYR A 30 19.21 10.71 -8.73
CA TYR A 30 20.51 10.77 -8.07
C TYR A 30 21.60 10.28 -9.01
N ASP A 31 22.68 11.07 -9.13
CA ASP A 31 23.84 10.82 -10.01
C ASP A 31 24.59 9.50 -9.73
N LYS A 32 24.38 8.87 -8.56
CA LYS A 32 25.07 7.63 -8.17
C LYS A 32 24.13 6.64 -7.47
N LYS A 33 24.07 5.40 -7.99
CA LYS A 33 23.29 4.25 -7.45
C LYS A 33 23.48 4.01 -5.94
N TRP A 34 24.64 4.32 -5.37
CA TRP A 34 24.93 4.18 -3.93
C TRP A 34 24.32 5.30 -3.08
N LYS A 35 24.26 6.54 -3.58
CA LYS A 35 23.60 7.65 -2.86
C LYS A 35 22.08 7.52 -2.89
N GLU A 36 21.55 6.83 -3.89
CA GLU A 36 20.12 6.50 -4.00
C GLU A 36 19.68 5.58 -2.85
N TYR A 37 20.51 4.60 -2.46
CA TYR A 37 20.25 3.70 -1.32
C TYR A 37 20.43 4.37 0.06
N VAL A 38 21.32 5.35 0.16
CA VAL A 38 21.57 6.13 1.40
C VAL A 38 20.63 7.35 1.51
N ASN A 39 19.60 7.42 0.66
CA ASN A 39 18.60 8.46 0.82
C ASN A 39 17.72 8.17 2.04
N ARG A 40 17.51 9.17 2.89
CA ARG A 40 16.70 9.06 4.11
C ARG A 40 15.29 8.51 3.80
N TYR A 41 14.76 8.80 2.62
CA TYR A 41 13.50 8.25 2.14
C TYR A 41 13.53 6.72 1.90
N VAL A 42 14.59 6.17 1.30
CA VAL A 42 14.69 4.72 1.04
C VAL A 42 14.79 3.95 2.36
N ILE A 43 15.62 4.42 3.29
CA ILE A 43 15.81 3.78 4.59
C ILE A 43 14.51 3.80 5.41
N ILE A 44 13.82 4.95 5.45
CA ILE A 44 12.52 5.07 6.15
C ILE A 44 11.47 4.18 5.48
N GLY A 45 11.41 4.17 4.15
CA GLY A 45 10.49 3.31 3.38
C GLY A 45 10.70 1.83 3.70
N TYR A 46 11.92 1.31 3.56
CA TYR A 46 12.20 -0.09 3.88
C TYR A 46 11.94 -0.43 5.35
N SER A 47 12.25 0.47 6.28
CA SER A 47 11.97 0.25 7.71
C SER A 47 10.46 0.12 7.97
N LEU A 48 9.65 1.01 7.38
CA LEU A 48 8.19 0.97 7.46
C LEU A 48 7.62 -0.28 6.78
N PHE A 49 8.21 -0.71 5.67
CA PHE A 49 7.82 -1.93 4.97
C PHE A 49 8.00 -3.18 5.85
N VAL A 50 9.15 -3.29 6.53
CA VAL A 50 9.44 -4.42 7.43
C VAL A 50 8.51 -4.41 8.65
N ILE A 51 8.27 -3.24 9.25
CA ILE A 51 7.33 -3.08 10.36
C ILE A 51 5.92 -3.50 9.92
N ASN A 52 5.49 -3.05 8.73
CA ASN A 52 4.20 -3.41 8.17
C ASN A 52 4.07 -4.92 7.92
N ALA A 53 5.10 -5.56 7.35
CA ALA A 53 5.08 -7.00 7.12
C ALA A 53 4.88 -7.78 8.44
N GLY A 54 5.56 -7.37 9.52
CA GLY A 54 5.34 -7.93 10.85
C GLY A 54 3.91 -7.72 11.37
N LEU A 55 3.37 -6.51 11.22
CA LEU A 55 1.99 -6.19 11.59
C LEU A 55 0.97 -7.03 10.81
N ASN A 56 1.19 -7.20 9.50
CA ASN A 56 0.30 -7.94 8.61
C ASN A 56 0.27 -9.43 8.99
N VAL A 57 1.43 -10.04 9.26
CA VAL A 57 1.52 -11.43 9.75
C VAL A 57 0.76 -11.63 11.07
N ILE A 58 0.82 -10.67 11.99
CA ILE A 58 0.08 -10.73 13.26
C ILE A 58 -1.43 -10.55 13.01
N ALA A 59 -1.81 -9.63 12.13
CA ALA A 59 -3.20 -9.34 11.83
C ALA A 59 -3.88 -10.48 11.04
N MET A 60 -3.17 -11.15 10.12
CA MET A 60 -3.65 -12.33 9.42
C MET A 60 -3.99 -13.51 10.36
N LYS A 61 -3.35 -13.61 11.54
CA LYS A 61 -3.70 -14.64 12.54
C LYS A 61 -5.10 -14.43 13.15
N GLY A 62 -5.65 -13.22 13.10
CA GLY A 62 -6.93 -12.87 13.74
C GLY A 62 -8.01 -12.36 12.78
N VAL A 63 -7.70 -12.15 11.50
CA VAL A 63 -8.66 -11.71 10.48
C VAL A 63 -9.21 -12.93 9.74
N PRO A 64 -10.53 -13.10 9.64
CA PRO A 64 -11.11 -14.16 8.84
C PRO A 64 -10.70 -13.99 7.37
N LEU A 65 -10.23 -15.08 6.75
CA LEU A 65 -9.67 -15.08 5.37
C LEU A 65 -10.63 -14.50 4.32
N LYS A 66 -11.94 -14.46 4.57
CA LYS A 66 -12.93 -13.81 3.69
C LYS A 66 -12.85 -12.28 3.69
N GLN A 67 -12.38 -11.66 4.77
CA GLN A 67 -12.27 -10.19 4.87
C GLN A 67 -10.92 -9.66 4.38
N ALA A 68 -9.87 -10.49 4.35
CA ALA A 68 -8.55 -10.08 3.88
C ALA A 68 -8.53 -9.55 2.42
N PRO A 69 -9.19 -10.19 1.42
CA PRO A 69 -9.27 -9.67 0.05
C PRO A 69 -9.99 -8.32 -0.03
N VAL A 70 -11.05 -8.15 0.77
CA VAL A 70 -11.83 -6.90 0.83
C VAL A 70 -10.97 -5.78 1.39
N LEU A 71 -10.20 -6.05 2.44
CA LEU A 71 -9.26 -5.09 3.04
C LEU A 71 -8.10 -4.76 2.10
N GLU A 72 -7.52 -5.74 1.40
CA GLU A 72 -6.50 -5.49 0.37
C GLU A 72 -7.02 -4.62 -0.77
N SER A 73 -8.28 -4.77 -1.16
CA SER A 73 -8.90 -3.89 -2.17
C SER A 73 -8.89 -2.41 -1.76
N LEU A 74 -9.14 -2.15 -0.47
CA LEU A 74 -9.07 -0.80 0.08
C LEU A 74 -7.66 -0.23 0.00
N SER A 75 -6.63 -1.07 0.13
CA SER A 75 -5.22 -0.68 -0.06
C SER A 75 -5.00 -0.02 -1.42
N TYR A 76 -5.52 -0.60 -2.50
CA TYR A 76 -5.38 -0.05 -3.87
C TYR A 76 -6.10 1.29 -4.05
N VAL A 77 -7.23 1.49 -3.38
CA VAL A 77 -7.92 2.80 -3.38
C VAL A 77 -7.09 3.83 -2.62
N VAL A 78 -6.61 3.47 -1.43
CA VAL A 78 -5.81 4.35 -0.56
C VAL A 78 -4.49 4.72 -1.22
N ILE A 79 -3.79 3.77 -1.88
CA ILE A 79 -2.54 4.06 -2.59
C ILE A 79 -2.75 5.06 -3.71
N LEU A 80 -3.89 5.01 -4.40
CA LEU A 80 -4.20 5.92 -5.51
C LEU A 80 -4.41 7.33 -4.98
N ILE A 81 -5.16 7.49 -3.89
CA ILE A 81 -5.39 8.78 -3.21
C ILE A 81 -4.07 9.35 -2.68
N PHE A 82 -3.29 8.56 -1.94
CA PHE A 82 -2.01 9.01 -1.41
C PHE A 82 -1.01 9.29 -2.55
N SER A 83 -1.01 8.51 -3.65
CA SER A 83 -0.10 8.74 -4.78
C SER A 83 -0.43 10.06 -5.48
N TRP A 84 -1.69 10.46 -5.54
CA TRP A 84 -2.07 11.79 -6.02
C TRP A 84 -1.65 12.90 -5.05
N TYR A 85 -1.90 12.71 -3.75
CA TYR A 85 -1.59 13.72 -2.73
C TYR A 85 -0.08 13.95 -2.51
N PHE A 86 0.72 12.88 -2.44
CA PHE A 86 2.15 12.95 -2.08
C PHE A 86 3.10 13.16 -3.27
N LEU A 87 2.73 12.67 -4.46
CA LEU A 87 3.53 12.82 -5.68
C LEU A 87 2.97 13.88 -6.65
N GLY A 88 1.72 14.33 -6.46
CA GLY A 88 1.09 15.27 -7.40
C GLY A 88 0.88 14.68 -8.81
N GLU A 89 1.01 13.36 -8.98
CA GLU A 89 0.83 12.71 -10.28
C GLU A 89 -0.61 12.91 -10.76
N LYS A 90 -0.80 13.42 -11.98
CA LYS A 90 -2.13 13.45 -12.62
C LYS A 90 -2.70 12.03 -12.66
N ILE A 91 -3.78 11.78 -11.91
CA ILE A 91 -4.51 10.52 -11.95
C ILE A 91 -5.00 10.34 -13.39
N THR A 92 -4.33 9.46 -14.13
CA THR A 92 -4.68 9.17 -15.51
C THR A 92 -5.92 8.27 -15.52
N LYS A 93 -6.84 8.45 -16.47
CA LYS A 93 -8.08 7.63 -16.58
C LYS A 93 -7.81 6.11 -16.52
N ARG A 94 -6.64 5.67 -17.00
CA ARG A 94 -6.17 4.27 -16.91
C ARG A 94 -5.97 3.77 -15.46
N LYS A 95 -5.47 4.59 -14.54
CA LYS A 95 -5.28 4.21 -13.11
C LYS A 95 -6.64 4.02 -12.42
N VAL A 96 -7.64 4.85 -12.76
CA VAL A 96 -9.00 4.74 -12.21
C VAL A 96 -9.71 3.49 -12.74
N ILE A 97 -9.62 3.23 -14.05
CA ILE A 97 -10.20 2.02 -14.66
C ILE A 97 -9.56 0.76 -14.08
N GLY A 98 -8.24 0.76 -13.87
CA GLY A 98 -7.55 -0.35 -13.20
C GLY A 98 -8.07 -0.61 -11.78
N ASN A 99 -8.32 0.44 -11.00
CA ASN A 99 -8.88 0.30 -9.65
C ASN A 99 -10.31 -0.27 -9.67
N ILE A 100 -11.14 0.17 -10.63
CA ILE A 100 -12.49 -0.37 -10.83
C ILE A 100 -12.44 -1.87 -11.18
N ILE A 101 -11.52 -2.28 -12.06
CA ILE A 101 -11.33 -3.70 -12.42
C ILE A 101 -10.91 -4.53 -11.21
N ILE A 102 -10.02 -4.01 -10.36
CA ILE A 102 -9.60 -4.70 -9.12
C ILE A 102 -10.81 -4.88 -8.19
N ILE A 103 -11.59 -3.81 -7.95
CA ILE A 103 -12.79 -3.88 -7.11
C ILE A 103 -13.79 -4.91 -7.66
N ILE A 104 -14.00 -4.95 -8.98
CA ILE A 104 -14.86 -5.96 -9.63
C ILE A 104 -14.31 -7.38 -9.39
N GLY A 105 -13.00 -7.57 -9.54
CA GLY A 105 -12.35 -8.86 -9.29
C GLY A 105 -12.54 -9.36 -7.85
N ILE A 106 -12.42 -8.48 -6.85
CA ILE A 106 -12.69 -8.85 -5.46
C ILE A 106 -14.18 -9.08 -5.21
N ALA A 107 -15.07 -8.30 -5.83
CA ALA A 107 -16.51 -8.51 -5.69
C ALA A 107 -16.92 -9.91 -6.18
N VAL A 108 -16.38 -10.37 -7.31
CA VAL A 108 -16.59 -11.73 -7.82
C VAL A 108 -16.01 -12.78 -6.87
N PHE A 109 -14.78 -12.58 -6.38
CA PHE A 109 -14.15 -13.50 -5.43
C PHE A 109 -14.91 -13.61 -4.10
N CYS A 110 -15.50 -12.51 -3.62
CA CYS A 110 -16.27 -12.51 -2.39
C CYS A 110 -17.66 -13.15 -2.56
N MET A 111 -18.19 -13.17 -3.79
CA MET A 111 -19.49 -13.74 -4.13
C MET A 111 -19.41 -15.26 -4.40
N GLN A 112 -18.20 -15.80 -4.54
CA GLN A 112 -17.88 -17.22 -4.75
C GLN A 112 -17.49 -17.89 -3.42
#